data_AF-A0A0G0LQ55-F1
#
_entry.id   AF-A0A0G0LQ55-F1
#
_cell.length_a   1.000
_cell.length_b   1.000
_cell.length_c   1.000
_cell.angle_alpha   90.00
_cell.angle_beta   90.00
_cell.angle_gamma   90.00
#
_symmetry.space_group_name_H-M   'P 1'
#
loop_
_entity.id
_entity.type
_entity.pdbx_description
1 polymer ?
#
loop_
_entity_poly.entity_id
_entity_poly.type
_entity_poly.pdbx_seq_one_letter_code
_entity_poly.pdbx_strand_id
1 'polypeptide(L)' 'MVSQQLLLELKQIIEEDYGIKLTMAEVMEVATTLVNFAETAMKIEANDNSS' A
#
# COMPACT_ATOMS: atom_id res chain seq x y z
N MET A 1 -6.70 -4.93 -8.05
CA MET A 1 -7.50 -5.27 -6.85
C MET A 1 -6.57 -5.99 -5.88
N VAL A 2 -6.42 -5.50 -4.65
CA VAL A 2 -5.51 -6.09 -3.66
C VAL A 2 -6.11 -7.42 -3.19
N SER A 3 -5.32 -8.49 -3.13
CA SER A 3 -5.80 -9.80 -2.67
C SER A 3 -6.02 -9.81 -1.16
N GLN A 4 -6.93 -10.65 -0.68
CA GLN A 4 -7.18 -10.80 0.76
C GLN A 4 -5.93 -11.27 1.51
N GLN A 5 -5.14 -12.17 0.90
CA GLN A 5 -3.88 -12.65 1.48
C GLN A 5 -2.90 -11.49 1.68
N LEU A 6 -2.74 -10.62 0.68
CA LEU A 6 -1.84 -9.48 0.76
C LEU A 6 -2.28 -8.47 1.83
N LEU A 7 -3.58 -8.30 2.04
CA LEU A 7 -4.09 -7.48 3.15
C LEU A 7 -3.76 -8.08 4.51
N LEU A 8 -3.83 -9.41 4.66
CA LEU A 8 -3.45 -10.08 5.92
C LEU A 8 -1.95 -9.95 6.19
N GLU A 9 -1.11 -10.09 5.17
CA GLU A 9 0.33 -9.88 5.26
C GLU A 9 0.64 -8.43 5.65
N LEU A 10 0.01 -7.44 5.01
CA LEU A 10 0.17 -6.02 5.34
C LEU A 10 -0.24 -5.73 6.79
N LYS A 11 -1.37 -6.29 7.25
CA LYS A 11 -1.82 -6.17 8.64
C LYS A 11 -0.76 -6.70 9.62
N GLN A 12 -0.17 -7.85 9.31
CA GLN A 12 0.86 -8.46 10.15
C GLN A 12 2.12 -7.60 10.20
N ILE A 13 2.60 -7.10 9.06
CA ILE A 13 3.75 -6.18 8.99
C ILE A 13 3.51 -4.92 9.83
N ILE A 14 2.33 -4.30 9.71
CA ILE A 14 1.99 -3.10 10.47
C ILE A 14 1.99 -3.37 11.99
N GLU A 15 1.49 -4.54 12.40
CA GLU A 15 1.49 -4.95 13.81
C GLU A 15 2.89 -5.24 14.34
N GLU A 16 3.73 -5.93 13.57
CA GLU A 16 5.09 -6.30 13.97
C GLU A 16 6.05 -5.11 14.01
N ASP A 17 6.04 -4.27 12.97
CA ASP A 17 7.03 -3.20 12.81
C ASP A 17 6.66 -1.91 13.57
N TYR A 18 5.35 -1.63 13.70
CA TYR A 18 4.86 -0.37 14.28
C TYR A 18 4.10 -0.58 15.59
N GLY A 19 3.78 -1.83 15.96
CA GLY A 19 3.00 -2.14 17.18
C GLY A 19 1.54 -1.69 17.09
N ILE A 20 1.02 -1.41 15.89
CA ILE A 20 -0.33 -0.89 15.67
C ILE A 20 -1.24 -2.02 15.20
N LYS A 21 -2.35 -2.25 15.93
CA LYS A 21 -3.38 -3.21 15.52
C LYS A 21 -4.47 -2.50 14.74
N LEU A 22 -4.55 -2.77 13.43
CA LEU A 22 -5.58 -2.21 12.56
C LEU A 22 -6.71 -3.22 12.29
N THR A 23 -7.93 -2.74 12.07
CA THR A 23 -9.03 -3.51 11.50
C THR A 23 -8.79 -3.78 10.01
N MET A 24 -9.51 -4.74 9.42
CA MET A 24 -9.38 -5.01 7.98
C MET A 24 -9.80 -3.83 7.10
N ALA A 25 -10.72 -2.99 7.57
CA ALA A 25 -11.13 -1.78 6.86
C ALA A 25 -9.96 -0.77 6.81
N GLU A 26 -9.32 -0.51 7.96
CA GLU A 26 -8.16 0.38 8.03
C GLU A 26 -6.97 -0.15 7.22
N VAL A 27 -6.72 -1.47 7.24
CA VAL A 27 -5.68 -2.10 6.40
C VAL A 27 -5.96 -1.88 4.91
N MET A 28 -7.23 -1.92 4.50
CA MET A 28 -7.63 -1.66 3.11
C MET A 28 -7.39 -0.20 2.71
N GLU A 29 -7.62 0.75 3.62
CA GLU A 29 -7.32 2.17 3.40
C GLU A 29 -5.80 2.41 3.24
N VAL A 30 -4.98 1.78 4.10
CA VAL A 30 -3.52 1.84 4.00
C VAL A 30 -3.06 1.23 2.67
N ALA A 31 -3.54 0.03 2.32
CA ALA A 31 -3.19 -0.62 1.06
C ALA A 31 -3.55 0.24 -0.16
N THR A 32 -4.72 0.87 -0.14
CA THR A 32 -5.16 1.78 -1.22
C THR A 32 -4.24 2.99 -1.34
N THR A 33 -3.82 3.55 -0.20
CA THR A 33 -2.89 4.69 -0.16
C THR A 33 -1.53 4.31 -0.74
N LEU A 34 -1.00 3.14 -0.39
CA LEU A 34 0.27 2.62 -0.90
C LEU A 34 0.23 2.39 -2.42
N VAL A 35 -0.86 1.81 -2.93
CA VAL A 35 -1.05 1.61 -4.38
C VAL A 35 -1.08 2.95 -5.11
N ASN A 36 -1.87 3.91 -4.62
CA ASN A 36 -1.96 5.24 -5.23
C ASN A 36 -0.61 5.98 -5.23
N PHE A 37 0.17 5.82 -4.17
CA PHE A 37 1.52 6.37 -4.08
C PHE A 37 2.43 5.75 -5.15
N ALA A 38 2.46 4.41 -5.24
CA ALA A 38 3.26 3.71 -6.24
C ALA A 38 2.87 4.08 -7.67
N GLU A 39 1.58 4.13 -7.97
CA GLU A 39 1.08 4.57 -9.29
C GLU A 39 1.50 6.01 -9.62
N THR A 40 1.49 6.90 -8.63
CA THR A 40 1.92 8.30 -8.81
C THR A 40 3.42 8.38 -9.09
N ALA A 41 4.23 7.65 -8.33
CA ALA A 41 5.67 7.58 -8.56
C ALA A 41 6.01 7.06 -9.96
N MET A 42 5.36 5.97 -10.40
CA MET A 42 5.54 5.41 -11.74
C MET A 42 5.16 6.40 -12.85
N LYS A 43 4.09 7.19 -12.67
CA LYS A 43 3.70 8.23 -13.65
C LYS A 43 4.74 9.33 -13.75
N ILE A 44 5.33 9.74 -12.63
CA ILE A 44 6.39 10.74 -12.62
C ILE A 44 7.62 10.22 -13.37
N GLU A 45 8.09 9.01 -13.04
CA GLU A 45 9.24 8.39 -13.71
C GLU A 45 9.02 8.19 -15.21
N ALA A 46 7.81 7.78 -15.61
CA ALA A 46 7.46 7.63 -17.02
C ALA A 46 7.49 8.97 -17.77
N ASN A 47 7.02 10.06 -17.15
CA ASN A 47 7.05 11.39 -17.75
C ASN A 47 8.47 11.98 -17.82
N ASP A 48 9.33 11.66 -16.84
CA ASP A 48 10.73 12.14 -16.80
C ASP A 48 11.59 11.45 -17.88
N ASN A 49 11.34 10.16 -18.16
CA ASN A 49 12.01 9.41 -19.24
C ASN A 49 11.50 9.72 -20.65
N SER A 50 10.52 10.63 -20.79
CA SER A 50 9.92 11.02 -22.08
C SER A 50 10.47 12.32 -22.66
N SER A 51 11.51 12.91 -22.04
CA SER A 51 12.13 14.19 -22.42
C SER A 51 13.54 14.04 -22.97
#